data_AF-A0A8S2ZZR6-F1
#
_entry.id   AF-A0A8S2ZZR6-F1
#
_cell.length_a   1.000
_cell.length_b   1.000
_cell.length_c   1.000
_cell.angle_alpha   90.00
_cell.angle_beta   90.00
_cell.angle_gamma   90.00
#
_symmetry.space_group_name_H-M   'P 1'
#
loop_
_entity.id
_entity.type
_entity.pdbx_description
1 polymer ?
#
loop_
_entity_poly.entity_id
_entity_poly.type
_entity_poly.pdbx_seq_one_letter_code
_entity_poly.pdbx_strand_id
1 'polypeptide(L)' 'MGESAGSQSVCIHLISPLSAGLFHASIMQSGPCDAVNMLRDKSFAYSTANNLALLFGCNMTNSSQQLDCLRAVSSTRLV' A
#
# COMPACT_ATOMS: atom_id res chain seq x y z
N MET A 1 -6.51 -4.43 -16.91
CA MET A 1 -6.28 -5.86 -16.63
C MET A 1 -5.20 -5.99 -15.56
N GLY A 2 -5.22 -7.05 -14.76
CA GLY A 2 -4.19 -7.28 -13.75
C GLY A 2 -4.13 -8.74 -13.32
N GLU A 3 -2.94 -9.18 -12.90
CA GLU A 3 -2.66 -10.53 -12.40
C GLU A 3 -2.16 -10.46 -10.95
N SER A 4 -2.52 -11.43 -10.10
CA SER A 4 -2.11 -11.50 -8.68
C SER A 4 -2.40 -10.17 -7.94
N ALA A 5 -1.39 -9.50 -7.39
CA ALA A 5 -1.55 -8.17 -6.77
C ALA A 5 -2.10 -7.11 -7.73
N GLY A 6 -1.84 -7.24 -9.04
CA GLY A 6 -2.45 -6.40 -10.07
C GLY A 6 -3.95 -6.65 -10.22
N SER A 7 -4.40 -7.90 -10.07
CA SER A 7 -5.83 -8.24 -10.08
C SER A 7 -6.55 -7.67 -8.85
N GLN A 8 -5.91 -7.74 -7.68
CA GLN A 8 -6.40 -7.09 -6.46
C GLN A 8 -6.49 -5.56 -6.64
N SER A 9 -5.48 -4.96 -7.28
CA SER A 9 -5.48 -3.52 -7.60
C SER A 9 -6.63 -3.12 -8.53
N VAL A 10 -6.92 -3.94 -9.55
CA VAL A 10 -8.10 -3.76 -10.42
C VAL A 10 -9.38 -3.78 -9.59
N CYS A 11 -9.50 -4.69 -8.62
CA CYS A 11 -10.65 -4.70 -7.72
C CYS A 11 -10.74 -3.43 -6.85
N ILE A 12 -9.62 -2.90 -6.34
CA ILE A 12 -9.60 -1.63 -5.58
C ILE A 12 -10.10 -0.46 -6.46
N HIS A 13 -9.75 -0.44 -7.74
CA HIS A 13 -10.26 0.57 -8.67
C HIS A 13 -11.76 0.42 -8.99
N LEU A 14 -12.30 -0.80 -8.98
CA LEU A 14 -13.74 -1.02 -9.15
C LEU A 14 -14.55 -0.48 -7.98
N ILE A 15 -14.03 -0.56 -6.74
CA ILE A 15 -14.74 -0.11 -5.54
C ILE A 15 -14.51 1.37 -5.19
N SER A 16 -13.41 1.96 -5.68
CA SER A 16 -13.05 3.35 -5.37
C SER A 16 -13.91 4.33 -6.18
N PRO A 17 -14.74 5.18 -5.54
CA PRO A 17 -15.54 6.17 -6.27
C PRO A 17 -14.69 7.15 -7.08
N LEU A 18 -13.46 7.40 -6.65
CA LEU A 18 -12.50 8.28 -7.35
C LEU A 18 -12.00 7.69 -8.67
N SER A 19 -12.20 6.38 -8.91
CA SER A 19 -11.83 5.70 -10.15
C SER A 19 -13.03 5.43 -11.06
N ALA A 20 -14.25 5.81 -10.64
CA ALA A 20 -15.45 5.56 -11.41
C ALA A 20 -15.42 6.24 -12.79
N GLY A 21 -15.79 5.51 -13.84
CA GLY A 21 -15.82 6.01 -15.21
C GLY A 21 -14.46 6.12 -15.90
N LEU A 22 -13.35 5.76 -15.24
CA LEU A 22 -12.00 5.83 -15.84
C LEU A 22 -11.66 4.63 -16.73
N PHE A 23 -12.49 3.59 -16.76
CA PHE A 23 -12.29 2.39 -17.59
C PHE A 23 -13.63 1.86 -18.09
N HIS A 24 -13.59 1.24 -19.27
CA HIS A 24 -14.77 0.63 -19.90
C HIS A 24 -15.03 -0.80 -19.40
N ALA A 25 -13.96 -1.54 -19.09
CA ALA A 25 -14.02 -2.92 -18.62
C ALA A 25 -12.75 -3.29 -17.84
N SER A 26 -12.82 -4.39 -17.09
CA SER A 26 -11.72 -4.91 -16.25
C SER A 26 -11.54 -6.42 -16.43
N ILE A 27 -10.30 -6.89 -16.35
CA ILE A 27 -9.95 -8.33 -16.33
C ILE A 27 -9.07 -8.58 -15.11
N MET A 28 -9.47 -9.57 -14.31
CA MET A 28 -8.85 -9.98 -13.06
C MET A 28 -8.35 -11.42 -13.20
N GLN A 29 -7.04 -11.62 -13.07
CA GLN A 29 -6.39 -12.93 -13.21
C GLN A 29 -5.74 -13.34 -11.89
N SER A 30 -6.08 -14.51 -11.35
CA SER A 30 -5.38 -15.11 -10.20
C SER A 30 -5.24 -14.22 -8.95
N GLY A 31 -6.17 -13.28 -8.72
CA GLY A 31 -6.17 -12.42 -7.53
C GLY A 31 -7.58 -11.90 -7.24
N PRO A 32 -8.38 -12.62 -6.44
CA PRO A 32 -9.77 -12.24 -6.15
C PRO A 32 -9.86 -11.01 -5.24
N CYS A 33 -11.03 -10.36 -5.22
CA CYS A 33 -11.31 -9.15 -4.44
C CYS A 33 -11.27 -9.34 -2.92
N ASP A 34 -11.48 -10.57 -2.46
CA ASP A 34 -11.48 -10.99 -1.06
C ASP A 34 -10.22 -11.80 -0.73
N ALA A 35 -9.18 -11.71 -1.57
CA ALA A 35 -7.91 -12.37 -1.33
C ALA A 35 -7.43 -12.08 0.10
N VAL A 36 -7.04 -13.15 0.80
CA VAL A 36 -6.49 -13.04 2.15
C VAL A 36 -5.40 -12.00 2.10
N ASN A 37 -5.41 -11.12 3.08
CA ASN A 37 -4.37 -10.14 3.23
C ASN A 37 -4.29 -9.08 2.09
N MET A 38 -5.36 -8.87 1.33
CA MET A 38 -5.45 -7.77 0.35
C MET A 38 -5.62 -6.40 1.01
N LEU A 39 -6.59 -6.27 1.94
CA LEU A 39 -6.81 -5.04 2.71
C LEU A 39 -6.29 -5.22 4.14
N ARG A 40 -5.78 -4.14 4.75
CA ARG A 40 -5.47 -4.06 6.18
C ARG A 40 -6.23 -2.92 6.80
N ASP A 41 -6.56 -3.07 8.07
CA ASP A 41 -7.02 -1.96 8.86
C ASP A 41 -5.89 -0.95 9.09
N LYS A 42 -6.29 0.27 9.45
CA LYS A 42 -5.36 1.39 9.65
C LYS A 42 -4.34 1.11 10.77
N SER A 43 -4.75 0.42 11.83
CA SER A 43 -3.89 0.18 13.00
C SER A 43 -2.74 -0.76 12.66
N PHE A 44 -3.01 -1.82 11.89
CA PHE A 44 -1.97 -2.71 11.38
C PHE A 44 -1.00 -1.94 10.47
N ALA A 45 -1.51 -1.14 9.53
CA ALA A 45 -0.68 -0.34 8.63
C ALA A 45 0.23 0.64 9.38
N TYR A 46 -0.27 1.35 10.40
CA TYR A 46 0.55 2.24 11.23
C TYR A 46 1.59 1.47 12.06
N SER A 47 1.23 0.31 12.61
CA SER A 47 2.18 -0.54 13.34
C SER A 47 3.33 -0.98 12.45
N THR A 48 3.04 -1.46 11.23
CA THR A 48 4.07 -1.83 10.26
C THR A 48 4.96 -0.63 9.88
N ALA A 49 4.38 0.54 9.63
CA ALA A 49 5.13 1.75 9.30
C ALA A 49 6.06 2.19 10.44
N ASN A 50 5.59 2.17 11.69
CA ASN A 50 6.40 2.52 12.86
C ASN A 50 7.55 1.51 13.07
N ASN A 51 7.29 0.21 12.93
CA ASN A 51 8.33 -0.81 13.04
C ASN A 51 9.41 -0.64 11.97
N LEU A 52 9.01 -0.33 10.72
CA LEU A 52 9.95 0.00 9.66
C LEU A 52 10.78 1.23 10.02
N ALA A 53 10.14 2.30 10.50
CA ALA A 53 10.83 3.51 10.90
C ALA A 53 11.87 3.26 12.00
N LEU A 54 11.57 2.40 12.98
CA LEU A 54 12.52 1.99 14.01
C LEU A 54 13.76 1.28 13.42
N LEU A 55 13.59 0.38 12.46
CA LEU A 55 14.69 -0.34 11.81
C LEU A 55 15.66 0.60 11.07
N PHE A 56 15.16 1.72 10.57
CA PHE A 56 15.95 2.72 9.86
C PHE A 56 16.41 3.90 10.73
N GLY A 57 16.18 3.84 12.05
CA GLY A 57 16.56 4.91 12.98
C GLY A 57 15.66 6.16 12.92
N CYS A 58 14.53 6.08 12.23
CA CYS A 58 13.54 7.16 12.10
C CYS A 58 12.50 7.12 13.25
N ASN A 59 12.94 7.05 14.50
CA ASN A 59 12.07 6.95 15.67
C ASN A 59 11.50 8.31 16.10
N MET A 60 10.72 8.95 15.23
CA MET A 60 10.02 10.21 15.54
C MET A 60 8.57 9.95 15.94
N THR A 61 8.05 10.73 16.89
CA THR A 61 6.63 10.75 17.28
C THR A 61 5.76 11.52 16.29
N ASN A 62 6.34 12.51 15.60
CA ASN A 62 5.68 13.27 14.56
C ASN A 62 5.77 12.53 13.21
N SER A 63 4.61 12.23 12.61
CA SER A 63 4.55 11.48 11.35
C SER A 63 5.22 12.20 10.17
N SER A 64 5.20 13.53 10.11
CA SER A 64 5.89 14.27 9.02
C SER A 64 7.39 14.10 9.12
N GLN A 65 7.96 14.29 10.32
CA GLN A 65 9.40 14.12 10.55
C GLN A 65 9.85 12.67 10.32
N GLN A 66 9.03 11.70 10.71
CA GLN A 66 9.27 10.28 10.44
C GLN A 66 9.33 10.01 8.93
N LEU A 67 8.39 10.57 8.15
CA LEU A 67 8.37 10.44 6.69
C LEU A 67 9.57 11.13 6.04
N ASP A 68 9.95 12.32 6.50
CA ASP A 68 11.09 13.05 5.96
C ASP A 68 12.40 12.29 6.19
N CYS A 69 12.55 11.65 7.36
CA CYS A 69 13.66 10.75 7.65
C CYS A 69 13.67 9.53 6.71
N LEU A 70 12.55 8.83 6.57
CA LEU A 70 12.44 7.65 5.71
C LEU A 70 12.73 7.99 4.24
N ARG A 71 12.31 9.16 3.76
CA ARG A 71 12.60 9.64 2.39
C ARG A 71 14.07 9.93 2.15
N ALA A 72 14.83 10.26 3.20
CA ALA A 72 16.27 10.46 3.12
C ALA A 72 17.07 9.13 3.07
N VAL A 73 16.44 8.01 3.39
CA VAL A 73 17.06 6.67 3.25
C VAL A 73 17.15 6.32 1.76
N SER A 74 18.34 5.91 1.31
CA SER A 74 18.54 5.44 -0.06
C SER A 74 17.65 4.23 -0.36
N SER A 75 17.09 4.16 -1.57
CA SER A 75 16.23 3.05 -2.00
C SER A 75 16.87 1.68 -1.79
N THR A 76 18.16 1.52 -2.12
CA THR A 76 18.91 0.25 -1.94
C THR A 76 18.99 -0.21 -0.49
N ARG A 77 18.92 0.70 0.48
CA ARG A 77 18.88 0.33 1.90
C ARG A 77 17.46 0.04 2.39
N LEU A 78 16.45 0.62 1.74
CA LEU A 78 15.05 0.51 2.17
C LEU A 78 14.38 -0.80 1.70
N VAL A 79 14.92 -1.43 0.66
CA VAL A 79 14.44 -2.70 0.08
C VAL A 79 15.25 -3.91 0.53
#